data_AF-A0A9R1S6F1-F1
#
_entry.id   AF-A0A9R1S6F1-F1
#
_cell.length_a   1.000
_cell.length_b   1.000
_cell.length_c   1.000
_cell.angle_alpha   90.00
_cell.angle_beta   90.00
_cell.angle_gamma   90.00
#
_symmetry.space_group_name_H-M   'P 1'
#
loop_
_entity.id
_entity.type
_entity.pdbx_description
1 polymer ?
#
loop_
_entity_poly.entity_id
_entity_poly.type
_entity_poly.pdbx_seq_one_letter_code
_entity_poly.pdbx_strand_id
1 'polypeptide(L)'
;MGSTAGEVTRADFPEGFVFGVATSAYQIEGARNEGGKGDSIWDVFTDNKERVLDGSSGEVAVDHYHRYKEDIELMAKLGFGAYRFSISWSRIFPDGLGTEINEQGVAFYNNLIDFMIEKGIQPYATLYHWDLPHNLQKTMGGWLSDKIVEYFALYAEACFANFGDRVKHWITINEPIQTCINAYGVGIFAPGLCKGVAAEPFLAGHHQILAHAAAVDVYRRKFKAKQGGQVGFVIDCEWAEPKSDKMEDQAAAARRIDFQLGWFLDPIYFGDYPESMRQRVGEYLPKFSEKDRELMRNKIDFIGLNHYTSRIIGNQPNPQPQEIHFYQVQQIERTGTMIHLSKTCLFCL
;
A
#
# COMPACT_ATOMS: atom_id res chain seq x y z
N MET A 1 34.72 21.95 -8.20
CA MET A 1 34.95 21.71 -6.76
C MET A 1 33.72 20.99 -6.25
N GLY A 2 33.82 19.67 -6.04
CA GLY A 2 32.70 18.87 -5.57
C GLY A 2 32.40 19.23 -4.13
N SER A 3 31.21 19.79 -3.88
CA SER A 3 30.66 19.92 -2.54
C SER A 3 30.59 18.51 -1.93
N THR A 4 31.47 18.20 -0.98
CA THR A 4 31.24 17.11 -0.05
C THR A 4 30.03 17.52 0.78
N ALA A 5 28.83 17.13 0.36
CA ALA A 5 27.65 17.24 1.21
C ALA A 5 28.02 16.57 2.54
N GLY A 6 27.95 17.34 3.64
CA GLY A 6 28.26 16.84 4.98
C GLY A 6 27.43 15.61 5.33
N GLU A 7 27.87 14.85 6.32
CA GLU A 7 27.03 13.79 6.87
C GLU A 7 25.74 14.41 7.42
N VAL A 8 24.60 13.85 7.02
CA VAL A 8 23.29 14.26 7.52
C VAL A 8 23.13 13.70 8.94
N THR A 9 22.68 14.54 9.85
CA THR A 9 22.46 14.24 11.26
C THR A 9 21.01 14.45 11.65
N ARG A 10 20.60 13.94 12.83
CA ARG A 10 19.25 14.17 13.36
C ARG A 10 18.93 15.66 13.57
N ALA A 11 19.94 16.49 13.79
CA ALA A 11 19.78 17.94 14.01
C ALA A 11 19.42 18.71 12.73
N ASP A 12 19.57 18.09 11.55
CA ASP A 12 19.18 18.68 10.27
C ASP A 12 17.66 18.60 10.02
N PHE A 13 16.92 17.90 10.88
CA PHE A 13 15.48 17.72 10.79
C PHE A 13 14.74 18.54 11.86
N PRO A 14 13.50 18.97 11.59
CA PRO A 14 12.70 19.72 12.56
C PRO A 14 12.53 18.97 13.88
N GLU A 15 12.37 19.72 14.97
CA GLU A 15 11.96 19.14 16.25
C GLU A 15 10.62 18.39 16.08
N GLY A 16 10.54 17.19 16.65
CA GLY A 16 9.38 16.32 16.49
C GLY A 16 9.41 15.41 15.25
N PHE A 17 10.42 15.51 14.39
CA PHE A 17 10.56 14.58 13.25
C PHE A 17 10.74 13.14 13.72
N VAL A 18 9.99 12.23 13.11
CA VAL A 18 9.89 10.83 13.53
C VAL A 18 10.72 9.94 12.62
N PHE A 19 11.75 9.33 13.19
CA PHE A 19 12.53 8.29 12.52
C PHE A 19 12.02 6.91 12.94
N GLY A 20 11.76 6.06 11.96
CA GLY A 20 11.26 4.71 12.18
C GLY A 20 11.76 3.70 11.17
N VAL A 21 11.24 2.49 11.32
CA VAL A 21 11.43 1.38 10.37
C VAL A 21 10.08 0.83 9.95
N ALA A 22 10.04 0.10 8.82
CA ALA A 22 8.80 -0.39 8.24
C ALA A 22 8.87 -1.88 7.88
N THR A 23 7.77 -2.60 8.08
CA THR A 23 7.58 -4.02 7.70
C THR A 23 6.14 -4.26 7.20
N SER A 24 5.86 -5.50 6.79
CA SER A 24 4.50 -6.00 6.54
C SER A 24 4.31 -7.40 7.10
N ALA A 25 3.07 -7.72 7.47
CA ALA A 25 2.69 -8.94 8.17
C ALA A 25 3.17 -10.20 7.44
N TYR A 26 2.82 -10.38 6.15
CA TYR A 26 3.20 -11.57 5.39
C TYR A 26 4.73 -11.72 5.23
N GLN A 27 5.47 -10.60 5.19
CA GLN A 27 6.92 -10.63 5.01
C GLN A 27 7.69 -11.03 6.28
N ILE A 28 7.10 -10.89 7.48
CA ILE A 28 7.83 -11.09 8.73
C ILE A 28 7.18 -12.04 9.74
N GLU A 29 5.85 -12.13 9.77
CA GLU A 29 5.13 -12.79 10.88
C GLU A 29 5.33 -14.30 10.88
N GLY A 30 5.15 -14.94 9.73
CA GLY A 30 5.00 -16.39 9.67
C GLY A 30 3.74 -16.87 10.41
N ALA A 31 3.85 -18.06 11.00
CA ALA A 31 2.80 -18.68 11.79
C ALA A 31 1.47 -18.77 11.02
N ARG A 32 1.54 -19.20 9.74
CA ARG A 32 0.42 -19.24 8.78
C ARG A 32 -0.82 -19.92 9.36
N ASN A 33 -0.63 -21.02 10.10
CA ASN A 33 -1.67 -21.91 10.61
C ASN A 33 -1.88 -21.79 12.14
N GLU A 34 -1.36 -20.74 12.76
CA GLU A 34 -1.45 -20.55 14.21
C GLU A 34 -2.47 -19.49 14.61
N GLY A 35 -2.97 -19.60 15.83
CA GLY A 35 -3.85 -18.59 16.41
C GLY A 35 -5.15 -18.38 15.64
N GLY A 36 -5.65 -19.39 14.91
CA GLY A 36 -6.90 -19.30 14.15
C GLY A 36 -6.83 -18.47 12.86
N LYS A 37 -5.63 -18.09 12.40
CA LYS A 37 -5.44 -17.35 11.14
C LYS A 37 -5.98 -18.13 9.93
N GLY A 38 -6.64 -17.42 9.02
CA GLY A 38 -6.98 -17.92 7.69
C GLY A 38 -5.87 -17.66 6.67
N ASP A 39 -5.91 -18.38 5.55
CA ASP A 39 -4.99 -18.15 4.44
C ASP A 39 -5.23 -16.77 3.79
N SER A 40 -4.14 -16.07 3.48
CA SER A 40 -4.11 -14.94 2.58
C SER A 40 -3.89 -15.39 1.14
N ILE A 41 -4.07 -14.50 0.17
CA ILE A 41 -3.74 -14.79 -1.24
C ILE A 41 -2.28 -15.15 -1.44
N TRP A 42 -1.37 -14.61 -0.62
CA TRP A 42 0.07 -14.90 -0.71
C TRP A 42 0.40 -16.28 -0.17
N ASP A 43 -0.24 -16.70 0.92
CA ASP A 43 -0.13 -18.07 1.45
C ASP A 43 -0.37 -19.09 0.32
N VAL A 44 -1.51 -18.97 -0.38
CA VAL A 44 -1.87 -19.88 -1.47
C VAL A 44 -1.00 -19.69 -2.72
N PHE A 45 -0.60 -18.45 -3.04
CA PHE A 45 0.22 -18.18 -4.21
C PHE A 45 1.62 -18.83 -4.10
N THR A 46 2.21 -18.81 -2.91
CA THR A 46 3.53 -19.40 -2.63
C THR A 46 3.52 -20.92 -2.45
N ASP A 47 2.35 -21.56 -2.35
CA ASP A 47 2.25 -23.04 -2.36
C ASP A 47 2.81 -23.62 -3.68
N ASN A 48 2.76 -22.84 -4.77
CA ASN A 48 3.53 -23.14 -5.98
C ASN A 48 4.93 -22.49 -5.89
N LYS A 49 5.95 -23.32 -5.62
CA LYS A 49 7.35 -22.90 -5.50
C LYS A 49 7.94 -22.25 -6.77
N GLU A 50 7.34 -22.46 -7.94
CA GLU A 50 7.79 -21.81 -9.18
C GLU A 50 7.41 -20.32 -9.25
N ARG A 51 6.55 -19.86 -8.35
CA ARG A 51 6.11 -18.44 -8.27
C ARG A 51 7.09 -17.54 -7.52
N VAL A 52 8.04 -18.13 -6.79
CA VAL A 52 9.06 -17.40 -6.01
C VAL A 52 10.44 -17.82 -6.53
N LEU A 53 11.33 -16.85 -6.75
CA LEU A 53 12.61 -17.08 -7.42
C LEU A 53 13.47 -18.18 -6.77
N ASP A 54 13.47 -18.25 -5.44
CA ASP A 54 14.20 -19.26 -4.65
C ASP A 54 13.30 -20.40 -4.13
N GLY A 55 12.01 -20.39 -4.51
CA GLY A 55 11.03 -21.37 -4.08
C GLY A 55 10.65 -21.31 -2.59
N SER A 56 10.99 -20.22 -1.89
CA SER A 56 10.60 -20.00 -0.49
C SER A 56 9.15 -19.50 -0.35
N SER A 57 8.66 -19.39 0.89
CA SER A 57 7.34 -18.88 1.25
C SER A 57 7.39 -18.04 2.53
N GLY A 58 6.30 -17.32 2.83
CA GLY A 58 6.12 -16.59 4.09
C GLY A 58 5.61 -17.44 5.26
N GLU A 59 5.64 -18.78 5.17
CA GLU A 59 5.04 -19.66 6.18
C GLU A 59 5.67 -19.47 7.58
N VAL A 60 7.00 -19.28 7.62
CA VAL A 60 7.75 -18.95 8.84
C VAL A 60 8.29 -17.52 8.78
N ALA A 61 8.72 -17.04 7.60
CA ALA A 61 9.38 -15.74 7.43
C ALA A 61 10.55 -15.55 8.42
N VAL A 62 10.54 -14.48 9.22
CA VAL A 62 11.51 -14.26 10.32
C VAL A 62 10.91 -14.58 11.69
N ASP A 63 9.76 -15.25 11.73
CA ASP A 63 9.10 -15.74 12.93
C ASP A 63 8.69 -14.61 13.91
N HIS A 64 8.36 -13.43 13.37
CA HIS A 64 7.99 -12.24 14.16
C HIS A 64 6.76 -12.50 15.04
N TYR A 65 5.84 -13.38 14.63
CA TYR A 65 4.67 -13.74 15.44
C TYR A 65 5.06 -14.22 16.85
N HIS A 66 6.17 -14.96 16.96
CA HIS A 66 6.71 -15.42 18.24
C HIS A 66 7.79 -14.50 18.81
N ARG A 67 8.55 -13.83 17.94
CA ARG A 67 9.79 -13.11 18.29
C ARG A 67 9.64 -11.60 18.35
N TYR A 68 8.42 -11.05 18.21
CA TYR A 68 8.23 -9.60 18.12
C TYR A 68 8.90 -8.80 19.23
N LYS A 69 9.01 -9.35 20.44
CA LYS A 69 9.71 -8.68 21.55
C LYS A 69 11.19 -8.42 21.23
N GLU A 70 11.88 -9.38 20.62
CA GLU A 70 13.28 -9.23 20.21
C GLU A 70 13.41 -8.12 19.15
N ASP A 71 12.51 -8.09 18.17
CA ASP A 71 12.51 -7.08 17.11
C ASP A 71 12.25 -5.67 17.65
N ILE A 72 11.27 -5.50 18.55
CA ILE A 72 10.98 -4.20 19.18
C ILE A 72 12.15 -3.75 20.07
N GLU A 73 12.82 -4.66 20.80
CA GLU A 73 14.01 -4.33 21.58
C GLU A 73 15.17 -3.87 20.72
N LEU A 74 15.38 -4.50 19.55
CA LEU A 74 16.37 -4.07 18.57
C LEU A 74 16.06 -2.68 18.02
N MET A 75 14.80 -2.39 17.67
CA MET A 75 14.38 -1.06 17.21
C MET A 75 14.64 0.02 18.26
N ALA A 76 14.31 -0.25 19.52
CA ALA A 76 14.55 0.67 20.63
C ALA A 76 16.05 0.89 20.87
N LYS A 77 16.86 -0.17 20.82
CA LYS A 77 18.32 -0.09 20.95
C LYS A 77 18.96 0.76 19.84
N LEU A 78 18.42 0.71 18.62
CA LEU A 78 18.88 1.51 17.49
C LEU A 78 18.36 2.96 17.52
N GLY A 79 17.48 3.31 18.48
CA GLY A 79 17.00 4.67 18.69
C GLY A 79 15.87 5.09 17.75
N PHE A 80 15.14 4.14 17.16
CA PHE A 80 13.94 4.43 16.37
C PHE A 80 12.78 4.81 17.29
N GLY A 81 12.04 5.86 16.91
CA GLY A 81 10.90 6.38 17.66
C GLY A 81 9.54 5.90 17.14
N ALA A 82 9.51 5.23 15.99
CA ALA A 82 8.30 4.69 15.40
C ALA A 82 8.54 3.36 14.68
N TYR A 83 7.50 2.53 14.67
CA TYR A 83 7.45 1.30 13.89
C TYR A 83 6.20 1.30 13.02
N ARG A 84 6.42 1.29 11.71
CA ARG A 84 5.39 1.07 10.72
C ARG A 84 5.25 -0.43 10.45
N PHE A 85 4.12 -1.01 10.81
CA PHE A 85 3.83 -2.43 10.58
C PHE A 85 2.51 -2.57 9.84
N SER A 86 2.16 -3.78 9.38
CA SER A 86 0.80 -4.05 8.91
C SER A 86 0.10 -5.07 9.79
N ILE A 87 -1.23 -4.95 9.85
CA ILE A 87 -2.11 -5.90 10.52
C ILE A 87 -2.58 -6.89 9.47
N SER A 88 -2.47 -8.19 9.74
CA SER A 88 -2.90 -9.21 8.80
C SER A 88 -4.41 -9.36 8.83
N TRP A 89 -5.06 -9.04 7.70
CA TRP A 89 -6.51 -9.13 7.60
C TRP A 89 -6.99 -10.56 7.87
N SER A 90 -6.32 -11.56 7.28
CA SER A 90 -6.71 -12.97 7.48
C SER A 90 -6.42 -13.48 8.91
N ARG A 91 -5.68 -12.73 9.73
CA ARG A 91 -5.52 -13.00 11.16
C ARG A 91 -6.62 -12.37 12.01
N ILE A 92 -7.18 -11.23 11.61
CA ILE A 92 -8.31 -10.57 12.31
C ILE A 92 -9.65 -11.20 11.90
N PHE A 93 -9.86 -11.40 10.61
CA PHE A 93 -11.04 -12.06 10.04
C PHE A 93 -10.58 -13.20 9.13
N PRO A 94 -10.50 -14.44 9.64
CA PRO A 94 -10.03 -15.60 8.87
C PRO A 94 -10.82 -15.87 7.57
N ASP A 95 -12.12 -15.57 7.58
CA ASP A 95 -12.98 -15.66 6.40
C ASP A 95 -12.93 -14.40 5.52
N GLY A 96 -12.35 -13.30 6.01
CA GLY A 96 -12.34 -11.97 5.42
C GLY A 96 -13.68 -11.25 5.39
N LEU A 97 -14.79 -11.91 5.73
CA LEU A 97 -16.16 -11.39 5.59
C LEU A 97 -16.61 -10.59 6.82
N GLY A 98 -15.88 -10.68 7.93
CA GLY A 98 -16.26 -10.01 9.17
C GLY A 98 -17.29 -10.78 10.00
N THR A 99 -17.49 -12.07 9.72
CA THR A 99 -18.52 -12.89 10.40
C THR A 99 -18.20 -13.09 11.88
N GLU A 100 -16.95 -13.43 12.19
CA GLU A 100 -16.46 -13.64 13.54
C GLU A 100 -15.03 -13.11 13.64
N ILE A 101 -14.78 -12.26 14.63
CA ILE A 101 -13.43 -11.75 14.89
C ILE A 101 -12.59 -12.83 15.56
N ASN A 102 -11.36 -12.99 15.11
CA ASN A 102 -10.42 -13.91 15.74
C ASN A 102 -9.71 -13.24 16.92
N GLU A 103 -10.17 -13.55 18.13
CA GLU A 103 -9.65 -12.99 19.39
C GLU A 103 -8.15 -13.26 19.60
N GLN A 104 -7.60 -14.37 19.10
CA GLN A 104 -6.17 -14.64 19.19
C GLN A 104 -5.35 -13.71 18.29
N GLY A 105 -5.87 -13.39 17.11
CA GLY A 105 -5.28 -12.38 16.22
C GLY A 105 -5.31 -11.00 16.85
N VAL A 106 -6.43 -10.61 17.46
CA VAL A 106 -6.57 -9.36 18.20
C VAL A 106 -5.59 -9.30 19.39
N ALA A 107 -5.46 -10.40 20.15
CA ALA A 107 -4.53 -10.48 21.26
C ALA A 107 -3.06 -10.32 20.82
N PHE A 108 -2.67 -10.92 19.69
CA PHE A 108 -1.31 -10.75 19.15
C PHE A 108 -0.99 -9.28 18.88
N TYR A 109 -1.83 -8.57 18.12
CA TYR A 109 -1.56 -7.16 17.81
C TYR A 109 -1.68 -6.25 19.04
N ASN A 110 -2.57 -6.53 19.99
CA ASN A 110 -2.60 -5.82 21.27
C ASN A 110 -1.27 -5.95 22.01
N ASN A 111 -0.75 -7.17 22.16
CA ASN A 111 0.52 -7.41 22.84
C ASN A 111 1.71 -6.74 22.12
N LEU A 112 1.72 -6.78 20.79
CA LEU A 112 2.72 -6.09 19.98
C LEU A 112 2.68 -4.57 20.20
N ILE A 113 1.48 -3.96 20.13
CA ILE A 113 1.26 -2.52 20.31
C ILE A 113 1.62 -2.08 21.73
N ASP A 114 1.20 -2.83 22.74
CA ASP A 114 1.53 -2.53 24.14
C ASP A 114 3.04 -2.56 24.38
N PHE A 115 3.72 -3.57 23.85
CA PHE A 115 5.18 -3.68 24.00
C PHE A 115 5.94 -2.60 23.22
N MET A 116 5.48 -2.21 22.02
CA MET A 116 6.01 -1.04 21.30
C MET A 116 5.94 0.22 22.18
N ILE A 117 4.76 0.50 22.74
CA ILE A 117 4.52 1.70 23.55
C ILE A 117 5.37 1.66 24.84
N GLU A 118 5.48 0.50 25.49
CA GLU A 118 6.35 0.30 26.65
C GLU A 118 7.81 0.69 26.34
N LYS A 119 8.29 0.39 25.13
CA LYS A 119 9.65 0.73 24.66
C LYS A 119 9.76 2.14 24.07
N GLY A 120 8.70 2.96 24.14
CA GLY A 120 8.69 4.33 23.62
C GLY A 120 8.62 4.41 22.09
N ILE A 121 8.19 3.34 21.42
CA ILE A 121 8.04 3.26 19.96
C ILE A 121 6.58 3.53 19.59
N GLN A 122 6.36 4.51 18.73
CA GLN A 122 5.03 4.86 18.25
C GLN A 122 4.54 3.88 17.17
N PRO A 123 3.32 3.34 17.29
CA PRO A 123 2.75 2.45 16.28
C PRO A 123 2.18 3.22 15.08
N TYR A 124 2.60 2.83 13.87
CA TYR A 124 2.06 3.28 12.59
C TYR A 124 1.47 2.07 11.86
N ALA A 125 0.16 1.85 11.99
CA ALA A 125 -0.47 0.62 11.54
C ALA A 125 -1.00 0.74 10.10
N THR A 126 -0.54 -0.15 9.22
CA THR A 126 -1.08 -0.35 7.88
C THR A 126 -2.16 -1.43 7.91
N LEU A 127 -3.38 -1.12 7.47
CA LEU A 127 -4.49 -2.07 7.48
C LEU A 127 -4.33 -3.14 6.41
N TYR A 128 -3.94 -2.76 5.18
CA TYR A 128 -3.76 -3.69 4.07
C TYR A 128 -2.38 -3.54 3.42
N HIS A 129 -1.61 -4.62 3.46
CA HIS A 129 -0.33 -4.73 2.77
C HIS A 129 -0.31 -6.01 1.93
N TRP A 130 -1.15 -6.00 0.89
CA TRP A 130 -1.22 -7.01 -0.18
C TRP A 130 -1.73 -8.39 0.26
N ASP A 131 -2.06 -8.59 1.54
CA ASP A 131 -2.35 -9.86 2.18
C ASP A 131 -3.85 -10.16 2.29
N LEU A 132 -4.57 -10.03 1.18
CA LEU A 132 -6.03 -10.20 1.15
C LEU A 132 -6.41 -11.61 1.64
N PRO A 133 -7.43 -11.79 2.51
CA PRO A 133 -7.94 -13.12 2.84
C PRO A 133 -8.29 -13.91 1.58
N HIS A 134 -7.73 -15.10 1.43
CA HIS A 134 -7.89 -15.92 0.23
C HIS A 134 -9.36 -16.23 -0.05
N ASN A 135 -10.18 -16.37 1.00
CA ASN A 135 -11.61 -16.61 0.86
C ASN A 135 -12.34 -15.50 0.07
N LEU A 136 -11.99 -14.22 0.29
CA LEU A 136 -12.55 -13.10 -0.49
C LEU A 136 -12.15 -13.20 -1.97
N GLN A 137 -10.88 -13.54 -2.25
CA GLN A 137 -10.45 -13.76 -3.62
C GLN A 137 -11.19 -14.92 -4.28
N LYS A 138 -11.36 -16.03 -3.56
CA LYS A 138 -11.97 -17.27 -4.05
C LYS A 138 -13.48 -17.13 -4.31
N THR A 139 -14.20 -16.43 -3.44
CA THR A 139 -15.68 -16.41 -3.46
C THR A 139 -16.28 -15.23 -4.20
N MET A 140 -15.58 -14.09 -4.24
CA MET A 140 -16.07 -12.86 -4.87
C MET A 140 -15.04 -12.19 -5.80
N GLY A 141 -13.85 -12.76 -6.01
CA GLY A 141 -12.86 -12.21 -6.93
C GLY A 141 -11.97 -11.10 -6.34
N GLY A 142 -12.03 -10.87 -5.01
CA GLY A 142 -11.17 -9.93 -4.31
C GLY A 142 -11.38 -8.50 -4.77
N TRP A 143 -10.30 -7.81 -5.16
CA TRP A 143 -10.37 -6.40 -5.57
C TRP A 143 -11.14 -6.14 -6.87
N LEU A 144 -11.56 -7.18 -7.60
CA LEU A 144 -12.41 -7.01 -8.78
C LEU A 144 -13.90 -6.90 -8.44
N SER A 145 -14.32 -7.19 -7.19
CA SER A 145 -15.70 -7.01 -6.75
C SER A 145 -15.87 -5.71 -5.96
N ASP A 146 -16.93 -4.97 -6.27
CA ASP A 146 -17.38 -3.77 -5.56
C ASP A 146 -17.61 -4.01 -4.05
N LYS A 147 -18.08 -5.20 -3.67
CA LYS A 147 -18.27 -5.61 -2.27
C LYS A 147 -17.01 -5.52 -1.41
N ILE A 148 -15.81 -5.53 -2.02
CA ILE A 148 -14.56 -5.43 -1.26
C ILE A 148 -14.46 -4.12 -0.48
N VAL A 149 -15.12 -3.06 -0.96
CA VAL A 149 -15.18 -1.75 -0.29
C VAL A 149 -15.86 -1.88 1.07
N GLU A 150 -16.95 -2.63 1.13
CA GLU A 150 -17.70 -2.87 2.37
C GLU A 150 -16.91 -3.76 3.34
N TYR A 151 -16.37 -4.88 2.86
CA TYR A 151 -15.60 -5.79 3.71
C TYR A 151 -14.32 -5.15 4.24
N PHE A 152 -13.64 -4.34 3.42
CA PHE A 152 -12.49 -3.58 3.90
C PHE A 152 -12.87 -2.54 4.95
N ALA A 153 -14.00 -1.85 4.79
CA ALA A 153 -14.48 -0.90 5.79
C ALA A 153 -14.86 -1.58 7.12
N LEU A 154 -15.48 -2.77 7.07
CA LEU A 154 -15.77 -3.59 8.26
C LEU A 154 -14.48 -4.04 8.96
N TYR A 155 -13.49 -4.49 8.19
CA TYR A 155 -12.17 -4.84 8.72
C TYR A 155 -11.46 -3.65 9.36
N ALA A 156 -11.46 -2.50 8.69
CA ALA A 156 -10.90 -1.25 9.22
C ALA A 156 -11.61 -0.85 10.52
N GLU A 157 -12.95 -0.92 10.57
CA GLU A 157 -13.73 -0.64 11.77
C GLU A 157 -13.30 -1.50 12.96
N ALA A 158 -13.14 -2.81 12.76
CA ALA A 158 -12.69 -3.72 13.80
C ALA A 158 -11.28 -3.35 14.30
N CYS A 159 -10.36 -3.01 13.41
CA CYS A 159 -9.02 -2.56 13.79
C CYS A 159 -9.06 -1.26 14.59
N PHE A 160 -9.85 -0.27 14.15
CA PHE A 160 -10.00 0.99 14.88
C PHE A 160 -10.61 0.79 16.26
N ALA A 161 -11.62 -0.08 16.38
CA ALA A 161 -12.27 -0.37 17.65
C ALA A 161 -11.34 -1.04 18.66
N ASN A 162 -10.50 -1.97 18.20
CA ASN A 162 -9.63 -2.76 19.07
C ASN A 162 -8.30 -2.10 19.41
N PHE A 163 -7.75 -1.28 18.51
CA PHE A 163 -6.38 -0.77 18.65
C PHE A 163 -6.27 0.76 18.65
N GLY A 164 -7.30 1.50 18.22
CA GLY A 164 -7.22 2.94 18.00
C GLY A 164 -7.19 3.79 19.28
N ASP A 165 -7.42 3.19 20.45
CA ASP A 165 -7.12 3.83 21.73
C ASP A 165 -5.61 4.12 21.89
N ARG A 166 -4.75 3.28 21.30
CA ARG A 166 -3.28 3.38 21.32
C ARG A 166 -2.66 3.76 19.97
N VAL A 167 -3.20 3.27 18.86
CA VAL A 167 -2.71 3.59 17.51
C VAL A 167 -3.27 4.91 17.00
N LYS A 168 -2.38 5.86 16.72
CA LYS A 168 -2.73 7.22 16.28
C LYS A 168 -2.41 7.51 14.81
N HIS A 169 -1.66 6.64 14.14
CA HIS A 169 -1.34 6.79 12.73
C HIS A 169 -1.74 5.53 11.98
N TRP A 170 -2.76 5.68 11.14
CA TRP A 170 -3.34 4.60 10.35
C TRP A 170 -3.03 4.80 8.88
N ILE A 171 -2.69 3.73 8.19
CA ILE A 171 -2.51 3.70 6.74
C ILE A 171 -3.51 2.68 6.21
N THR A 172 -4.39 3.06 5.28
CA THR A 172 -5.38 2.10 4.78
C THR A 172 -4.72 1.02 3.93
N ILE A 173 -4.03 1.43 2.87
CA ILE A 173 -3.50 0.55 1.83
C ILE A 173 -2.05 0.97 1.54
N ASN A 174 -1.16 0.00 1.45
CA ASN A 174 0.21 0.20 0.99
C ASN A 174 0.33 -0.08 -0.51
N GLU A 175 0.91 0.87 -1.24
CA GLU A 175 1.36 0.68 -2.64
C GLU A 175 0.29 0.03 -3.52
N PRO A 176 -0.90 0.66 -3.65
CA PRO A 176 -2.04 0.04 -4.31
C PRO A 176 -1.71 -0.38 -5.75
N ILE A 177 -0.90 0.42 -6.46
CA ILE A 177 -0.44 0.15 -7.83
C ILE A 177 0.22 -1.22 -7.98
N GLN A 178 0.96 -1.70 -6.96
CA GLN A 178 1.68 -2.97 -7.03
C GLN A 178 0.69 -4.12 -7.11
N THR A 179 -0.37 -4.11 -6.30
CA THR A 179 -1.42 -5.12 -6.39
C THR A 179 -2.26 -4.97 -7.66
N CYS A 180 -2.62 -3.75 -8.07
CA CYS A 180 -3.37 -3.53 -9.30
C CYS A 180 -2.63 -4.06 -10.53
N ILE A 181 -1.36 -3.68 -10.70
CA ILE A 181 -0.59 -4.00 -11.90
C ILE A 181 0.02 -5.40 -11.83
N ASN A 182 0.74 -5.73 -10.76
CA ASN A 182 1.47 -7.00 -10.72
C ASN A 182 0.57 -8.19 -10.43
N ALA A 183 -0.58 -7.98 -9.77
CA ALA A 183 -1.47 -9.08 -9.42
C ALA A 183 -2.66 -9.29 -10.37
N TYR A 184 -3.24 -8.21 -10.91
CA TYR A 184 -4.38 -8.26 -11.84
C TYR A 184 -4.03 -7.87 -13.28
N GLY A 185 -2.79 -7.44 -13.55
CA GLY A 185 -2.31 -7.12 -14.89
C GLY A 185 -1.27 -8.12 -15.39
N VAL A 186 -0.09 -8.11 -14.78
CA VAL A 186 1.07 -8.94 -15.15
C VAL A 186 0.96 -10.36 -14.56
N GLY A 187 0.31 -10.52 -13.41
CA GLY A 187 0.10 -11.81 -12.74
C GLY A 187 1.34 -12.43 -12.10
N ILE A 188 2.35 -11.62 -11.77
CA ILE A 188 3.56 -12.05 -11.04
C ILE A 188 3.41 -11.93 -9.52
N PHE A 189 2.41 -11.18 -9.03
CA PHE A 189 2.05 -11.11 -7.60
C PHE A 189 0.74 -11.84 -7.34
N ALA A 190 0.52 -12.30 -6.11
CA ALA A 190 -0.74 -12.92 -5.68
C ALA A 190 -1.93 -11.97 -5.92
N PRO A 191 -3.06 -12.44 -6.50
CA PRO A 191 -3.41 -13.83 -6.75
C PRO A 191 -2.92 -14.43 -8.09
N GLY A 192 -2.08 -13.73 -8.84
CA GLY A 192 -1.45 -14.24 -10.06
C GLY A 192 -2.36 -14.23 -11.27
N LEU A 193 -3.28 -13.26 -11.35
CA LEU A 193 -4.24 -13.16 -12.43
C LEU A 193 -3.63 -12.35 -13.59
N CYS A 194 -3.37 -13.04 -14.69
CA CYS A 194 -2.99 -12.44 -15.97
C CYS A 194 -3.90 -13.04 -17.04
N LYS A 195 -5.11 -12.48 -17.18
CA LYS A 195 -6.08 -12.91 -18.20
C LYS A 195 -6.04 -12.09 -19.48
N GLY A 196 -5.10 -11.13 -19.58
CA GLY A 196 -5.03 -10.20 -20.72
C GLY A 196 -6.19 -9.20 -20.76
N VAL A 197 -7.01 -9.10 -19.71
CA VAL A 197 -8.12 -8.16 -19.65
C VAL A 197 -7.60 -6.81 -19.17
N ALA A 198 -7.43 -5.90 -20.11
CA ALA A 198 -6.97 -4.53 -19.91
C ALA A 198 -7.59 -3.76 -18.73
N ALA A 199 -8.87 -4.02 -18.41
CA ALA A 199 -9.63 -3.27 -17.41
C ALA A 199 -9.40 -3.72 -15.95
N GLU A 200 -8.96 -4.95 -15.70
CA GLU A 200 -8.90 -5.50 -14.34
C GLU A 200 -7.99 -4.68 -13.39
N PRO A 201 -6.78 -4.23 -13.80
CA PRO A 201 -5.95 -3.38 -12.94
C PRO A 201 -6.61 -2.05 -12.57
N PHE A 202 -7.32 -1.43 -13.52
CA PHE A 202 -8.00 -0.16 -13.28
C PHE A 202 -9.23 -0.31 -12.40
N LEU A 203 -9.96 -1.43 -12.54
CA LEU A 203 -11.07 -1.78 -11.65
C LEU A 203 -10.60 -2.07 -10.23
N ALA A 204 -9.51 -2.84 -10.07
CA ALA A 204 -8.91 -3.08 -8.76
C ALA A 204 -8.47 -1.76 -8.09
N GLY A 205 -7.82 -0.87 -8.84
CA GLY A 205 -7.43 0.45 -8.34
C GLY A 205 -8.63 1.31 -7.93
N HIS A 206 -9.70 1.28 -8.72
CA HIS A 206 -10.95 1.99 -8.40
C HIS A 206 -11.54 1.54 -7.05
N HIS A 207 -11.66 0.23 -6.84
CA HIS A 207 -12.17 -0.29 -5.56
C HIS A 207 -11.23 -0.01 -4.39
N GLN A 208 -9.91 -0.01 -4.60
CA GLN A 208 -8.95 0.35 -3.55
C GLN A 208 -9.08 1.82 -3.11
N ILE A 209 -9.31 2.74 -4.06
CA ILE A 209 -9.56 4.16 -3.75
C ILE A 209 -10.87 4.31 -2.94
N LEU A 210 -11.94 3.65 -3.37
CA LEU A 210 -13.22 3.68 -2.65
C LEU A 210 -13.11 3.03 -1.26
N ALA A 211 -12.36 1.94 -1.13
CA ALA A 211 -12.10 1.26 0.13
C ALA A 211 -11.31 2.15 1.10
N HIS A 212 -10.29 2.87 0.62
CA HIS A 212 -9.59 3.89 1.40
C HIS A 212 -10.58 4.96 1.93
N ALA A 213 -11.38 5.54 1.04
CA ALA A 213 -12.34 6.57 1.41
C ALA A 213 -13.40 6.07 2.41
N ALA A 214 -13.90 4.84 2.24
CA ALA A 214 -14.84 4.21 3.15
C ALA A 214 -14.24 3.97 4.54
N ALA A 215 -12.99 3.49 4.62
CA ALA A 215 -12.30 3.30 5.91
C ALA A 215 -12.08 4.64 6.64
N VAL A 216 -11.68 5.69 5.93
CA VAL A 216 -11.50 7.04 6.51
C VAL A 216 -12.83 7.62 6.97
N ASP A 217 -13.90 7.40 6.21
CA ASP A 217 -15.25 7.82 6.59
C ASP A 217 -15.72 7.15 7.89
N VAL A 218 -15.53 5.84 8.02
CA VAL A 218 -15.79 5.09 9.25
C VAL A 218 -14.98 5.65 10.42
N TYR A 219 -13.67 5.88 10.22
CA TYR A 219 -12.80 6.44 11.26
C TYR A 219 -13.31 7.81 11.74
N ARG A 220 -13.59 8.73 10.81
CA ARG A 220 -14.03 10.09 11.11
C ARG A 220 -15.38 10.12 11.83
N ARG A 221 -16.34 9.28 11.42
CA ARG A 221 -17.68 9.25 12.03
C ARG A 221 -17.71 8.60 13.40
N LYS A 222 -16.96 7.50 13.60
CA LYS A 222 -17.11 6.66 14.79
C LYS A 222 -15.99 6.83 15.82
N PHE A 223 -14.77 7.18 15.39
CA PHE A 223 -13.58 7.04 16.23
C PHE A 223 -12.77 8.33 16.41
N LYS A 224 -12.69 9.21 15.40
CA LYS A 224 -11.82 10.41 15.41
C LYS A 224 -12.01 11.28 16.65
N ALA A 225 -13.26 11.55 17.05
CA ALA A 225 -13.55 12.40 18.21
C ALA A 225 -13.00 11.84 19.53
N LYS A 226 -12.96 10.52 19.69
CA LYS A 226 -12.48 9.85 20.90
C LYS A 226 -10.98 9.51 20.83
N GLN A 227 -10.51 9.11 19.65
CA GLN A 227 -9.17 8.55 19.48
C GLN A 227 -8.13 9.57 19.02
N GLY A 228 -8.53 10.62 18.31
CA GLY A 228 -7.65 11.72 17.88
C GLY A 228 -6.58 11.35 16.84
N GLY A 229 -6.58 10.14 16.29
CA GLY A 229 -5.57 9.69 15.32
C GLY A 229 -5.80 10.24 13.91
N GLN A 230 -4.90 9.91 12.99
CA GLN A 230 -4.91 10.31 11.58
C GLN A 230 -4.96 9.07 10.68
N VAL A 231 -5.61 9.21 9.53
CA VAL A 231 -5.70 8.14 8.52
C VAL A 231 -5.13 8.63 7.19
N GLY A 232 -4.12 7.93 6.70
CA GLY A 232 -3.41 8.23 5.47
C GLY A 232 -3.45 7.11 4.45
N PHE A 233 -2.79 7.37 3.33
CA PHE A 233 -2.65 6.47 2.20
C PHE A 233 -1.17 6.42 1.79
N VAL A 234 -0.59 5.23 1.63
CA VAL A 234 0.81 5.07 1.23
C VAL A 234 0.88 4.70 -0.24
N ILE A 235 1.53 5.55 -1.04
CA ILE A 235 1.71 5.34 -2.48
C ILE A 235 3.21 5.22 -2.78
N ASP A 236 3.61 4.25 -3.59
CA ASP A 236 4.94 4.20 -4.16
C ASP A 236 5.05 5.09 -5.39
N CYS A 237 6.16 5.82 -5.46
CA CYS A 237 6.47 6.61 -6.63
C CYS A 237 7.96 6.61 -6.92
N GLU A 238 8.28 6.24 -8.14
CA GLU A 238 9.58 6.51 -8.71
C GLU A 238 9.53 7.95 -9.22
N TRP A 239 10.52 8.77 -8.87
CA TRP A 239 10.56 10.11 -9.45
C TRP A 239 10.86 10.01 -10.96
N ALA A 240 10.15 10.78 -11.78
CA ALA A 240 10.29 10.77 -13.23
C ALA A 240 11.05 12.02 -13.70
N GLU A 241 12.30 11.82 -14.11
CA GLU A 241 13.12 12.83 -14.77
C GLU A 241 12.89 12.77 -16.29
N PRO A 242 12.70 13.88 -17.00
CA PRO A 242 12.57 13.87 -18.45
C PRO A 242 13.90 13.50 -19.12
N LYS A 243 13.84 12.74 -20.22
CA LYS A 243 15.02 12.32 -21.00
C LYS A 243 15.77 13.49 -21.64
N SER A 244 15.07 14.58 -21.96
CA SER A 244 15.65 15.80 -22.50
C SER A 244 14.76 17.01 -22.20
N ASP A 245 15.25 18.21 -22.51
CA ASP A 245 14.50 19.47 -22.38
C ASP A 245 13.36 19.62 -23.42
N LYS A 246 13.14 18.61 -24.27
CA LYS A 246 12.02 18.64 -25.22
C LYS A 246 10.70 18.59 -24.46
N MET A 247 9.74 19.40 -24.91
CA MET A 247 8.38 19.43 -24.33
C MET A 247 7.70 18.06 -24.32
N GLU A 248 7.97 17.21 -25.31
CA GLU A 248 7.40 15.86 -25.37
C GLU A 248 7.89 14.95 -24.24
N ASP A 249 9.18 15.03 -23.88
CA ASP A 249 9.79 14.24 -22.80
C ASP A 249 9.36 14.78 -21.44
N GLN A 250 9.26 16.10 -21.28
CA GLN A 250 8.69 16.73 -20.09
C GLN A 250 7.23 16.28 -19.87
N ALA A 251 6.42 16.29 -20.92
CA ALA A 251 5.06 15.78 -20.86
C ALA A 251 5.02 14.28 -20.55
N ALA A 252 5.97 13.47 -21.05
CA ALA A 252 6.08 12.05 -20.73
C ALA A 252 6.43 11.80 -19.26
N ALA A 253 7.35 12.59 -18.70
CA ALA A 253 7.69 12.54 -17.28
C ALA A 253 6.49 12.91 -16.39
N ALA A 254 5.76 13.98 -16.71
CA ALA A 254 4.53 14.36 -16.00
C ALA A 254 3.48 13.24 -16.07
N ARG A 255 3.25 12.65 -17.24
CA ARG A 255 2.35 11.49 -17.39
C ARG A 255 2.75 10.30 -16.53
N ARG A 256 4.06 10.05 -16.36
CA ARG A 256 4.53 8.97 -15.48
C ARG A 256 4.12 9.22 -14.03
N ILE A 257 4.20 10.46 -13.56
CA ILE A 257 3.75 10.85 -12.22
C ILE A 257 2.23 10.71 -12.09
N ASP A 258 1.45 11.11 -13.10
CA ASP A 258 -0.01 10.92 -13.11
C ASP A 258 -0.38 9.43 -12.96
N PHE A 259 0.27 8.54 -13.71
CA PHE A 259 0.04 7.08 -13.64
C PHE A 259 0.63 6.40 -12.39
N GLN A 260 1.31 7.14 -11.50
CA GLN A 260 1.77 6.65 -10.19
C GLN A 260 1.03 7.33 -9.04
N LEU A 261 1.38 8.59 -8.75
CA LEU A 261 0.79 9.36 -7.66
C LEU A 261 -0.64 9.79 -7.99
N GLY A 262 -0.82 10.40 -9.17
CA GLY A 262 -2.09 10.99 -9.57
C GLY A 262 -3.23 9.98 -9.59
N TRP A 263 -2.96 8.74 -10.04
CA TRP A 263 -3.97 7.68 -10.13
C TRP A 263 -4.74 7.47 -8.82
N PHE A 264 -4.05 7.52 -7.68
CA PHE A 264 -4.66 7.27 -6.38
C PHE A 264 -4.97 8.55 -5.58
N LEU A 265 -4.24 9.63 -5.81
CA LEU A 265 -4.40 10.87 -5.05
C LEU A 265 -5.35 11.87 -5.70
N ASP A 266 -5.38 12.01 -7.03
CA ASP A 266 -6.27 12.96 -7.71
C ASP A 266 -7.75 12.67 -7.45
N PRO A 267 -8.22 11.40 -7.42
CA PRO A 267 -9.59 11.10 -7.05
C PRO A 267 -9.99 11.61 -5.66
N ILE A 268 -9.05 11.65 -4.71
CA ILE A 268 -9.29 12.08 -3.32
C ILE A 268 -9.34 13.62 -3.23
N TYR A 269 -8.42 14.31 -3.92
CA TYR A 269 -8.31 15.78 -3.87
C TYR A 269 -9.22 16.51 -4.86
N PHE A 270 -9.36 15.97 -6.07
CA PHE A 270 -10.03 16.61 -7.20
C PHE A 270 -11.30 15.88 -7.66
N GLY A 271 -11.58 14.70 -7.10
CA GLY A 271 -12.84 13.97 -7.35
C GLY A 271 -12.87 13.20 -8.67
N ASP A 272 -11.75 13.08 -9.37
CA ASP A 272 -11.64 12.27 -10.59
C ASP A 272 -10.17 11.87 -10.85
N TYR A 273 -9.97 10.93 -11.76
CA TYR A 273 -8.63 10.52 -12.18
C TYR A 273 -7.90 11.64 -12.96
N PRO A 274 -6.55 11.60 -13.03
CA PRO A 274 -5.78 12.54 -13.83
C PRO A 274 -6.27 12.59 -15.28
N GLU A 275 -6.28 13.78 -15.88
CA GLU A 275 -6.75 13.96 -17.25
C GLU A 275 -5.99 13.08 -18.25
N SER A 276 -4.67 12.95 -18.07
CA SER A 276 -3.84 12.12 -18.93
C SER A 276 -4.25 10.64 -18.88
N MET A 277 -4.66 10.13 -17.72
CA MET A 277 -5.18 8.77 -17.58
C MET A 277 -6.53 8.64 -18.27
N ARG A 278 -7.48 9.56 -18.02
CA ARG A 278 -8.82 9.52 -18.63
C ARG A 278 -8.76 9.51 -20.15
N GLN A 279 -7.92 10.35 -20.75
CA GLN A 279 -7.76 10.42 -22.21
C GLN A 279 -7.15 9.16 -22.82
N ARG A 280 -6.27 8.47 -22.10
CA ARG A 280 -5.45 7.36 -22.64
C ARG A 280 -6.04 5.98 -22.35
N VAL A 281 -6.55 5.79 -21.14
CA VAL A 281 -7.18 4.54 -20.70
C VAL A 281 -8.62 4.48 -21.21
N GLY A 282 -9.30 5.63 -21.35
CA GLY A 282 -10.61 5.72 -21.96
C GLY A 282 -11.68 4.94 -21.19
N GLU A 283 -12.45 4.13 -21.91
CA GLU A 283 -13.59 3.37 -21.35
C GLU A 283 -13.21 2.29 -20.34
N TYR A 284 -11.94 1.85 -20.33
CA TYR A 284 -11.44 0.87 -19.36
C TYR A 284 -11.15 1.47 -17.99
N LEU A 285 -11.15 2.81 -17.87
CA LEU A 285 -11.03 3.50 -16.59
C LEU A 285 -12.44 3.67 -16.00
N PRO A 286 -12.74 3.07 -14.83
CA PRO A 286 -14.05 3.22 -14.21
C PRO A 286 -14.39 4.69 -13.95
N LYS A 287 -15.68 4.99 -13.86
CA LYS A 287 -16.16 6.35 -13.56
C LYS A 287 -16.65 6.42 -12.13
N PHE A 288 -16.26 7.46 -11.41
CA PHE A 288 -16.84 7.75 -10.10
C PHE A 288 -18.23 8.34 -10.26
N SER A 289 -19.22 7.75 -9.57
CA SER A 289 -20.54 8.35 -9.41
C SER A 289 -20.48 9.59 -8.52
N GLU A 290 -21.55 10.39 -8.47
CA GLU A 290 -21.58 11.54 -7.56
C GLU A 290 -21.44 11.12 -6.10
N LYS A 291 -22.05 10.00 -5.71
CA LYS A 291 -21.90 9.41 -4.37
C LYS A 291 -20.45 9.04 -4.07
N ASP A 292 -19.72 8.50 -5.05
CA ASP A 292 -18.31 8.16 -4.88
C ASP A 292 -17.46 9.42 -4.68
N ARG A 293 -17.73 10.46 -5.47
CA ARG A 293 -17.02 11.75 -5.35
C ARG A 293 -17.26 12.41 -4.00
N GLU A 294 -18.49 12.38 -3.52
CA GLU A 294 -18.83 12.84 -2.16
C GLU A 294 -18.13 12.02 -1.09
N LEU A 295 -18.09 10.68 -1.27
CA LEU A 295 -17.40 9.79 -0.34
C LEU A 295 -15.91 10.08 -0.31
N MET A 296 -15.21 10.23 -1.43
CA MET A 296 -13.74 10.35 -1.48
C MET A 296 -13.20 11.74 -1.10
N ARG A 297 -14.00 12.79 -1.29
CA ARG A 297 -13.54 14.18 -1.17
C ARG A 297 -12.81 14.44 0.15
N ASN A 298 -11.52 14.77 0.06
CA ASN A 298 -10.65 15.06 1.20
C ASN A 298 -10.64 13.97 2.28
N LYS A 299 -10.83 12.69 1.92
CA LYS A 299 -10.73 11.55 2.85
C LYS A 299 -9.29 11.12 3.10
N ILE A 300 -8.41 12.05 3.42
CA ILE A 300 -7.02 11.75 3.75
C ILE A 300 -6.51 12.78 4.75
N ASP A 301 -5.73 12.35 5.74
CA ASP A 301 -5.10 13.22 6.73
C ASP A 301 -3.59 13.40 6.46
N PHE A 302 -2.92 12.40 5.86
CA PHE A 302 -1.52 12.45 5.43
C PHE A 302 -1.25 11.51 4.25
N ILE A 303 -0.19 11.79 3.48
CA ILE A 303 0.30 10.92 2.40
C ILE A 303 1.60 10.28 2.88
N GLY A 304 1.69 8.96 2.81
CA GLY A 304 2.98 8.28 2.91
C GLY A 304 3.55 8.05 1.52
N LEU A 305 4.83 8.36 1.34
CA LEU A 305 5.52 8.20 0.06
C LEU A 305 6.59 7.12 0.18
N ASN A 306 6.38 5.98 -0.46
CA ASN A 306 7.42 4.96 -0.57
C ASN A 306 8.29 5.30 -1.79
N HIS A 307 9.42 5.95 -1.52
CA HIS A 307 10.37 6.38 -2.55
C HIS A 307 11.68 5.61 -2.43
N TYR A 308 12.05 4.93 -3.52
CA TYR A 308 13.30 4.14 -3.59
C TYR A 308 14.24 4.60 -4.69
N THR A 309 13.72 5.18 -5.77
CA THR A 309 14.51 5.39 -7.00
C THR A 309 13.86 6.40 -7.94
N SER A 310 14.62 6.84 -8.94
CA SER A 310 14.17 7.71 -10.02
C SER A 310 14.40 7.04 -11.38
N ARG A 311 13.63 7.46 -12.39
CA ARG A 311 13.70 6.97 -13.76
C ARG A 311 13.80 8.14 -14.72
N ILE A 312 14.64 7.97 -15.73
CA ILE A 312 14.65 8.86 -16.89
C ILE A 312 13.57 8.37 -17.87
N ILE A 313 12.66 9.28 -18.24
CA ILE A 313 11.45 9.03 -19.01
C ILE A 313 11.49 9.82 -20.32
N GLY A 314 11.40 9.13 -21.44
CA GLY A 314 11.25 9.73 -22.76
C GLY A 314 9.84 9.56 -23.31
N ASN A 315 9.46 10.41 -24.26
CA ASN A 315 8.25 10.24 -25.03
C ASN A 315 8.39 9.06 -25.99
N GLN A 316 7.44 8.13 -25.97
CA GLN A 316 7.40 7.02 -26.92
C GLN A 316 6.02 6.97 -27.58
N PRO A 317 5.86 7.64 -28.74
CA PRO A 317 4.62 7.52 -29.52
C PRO A 317 4.41 6.06 -29.91
N ASN A 318 3.29 5.48 -29.49
CA ASN A 318 2.88 4.15 -29.91
C ASN A 318 1.69 4.31 -30.88
N PRO A 319 1.74 3.80 -32.12
CA PRO A 319 0.54 3.72 -32.95
C PRO A 319 -0.49 2.87 -32.18
N GLN A 320 -1.59 3.52 -31.79
CA GLN A 320 -2.72 3.01 -30.98
C GLN A 320 -2.57 1.55 -30.50
N PRO A 321 -2.36 1.31 -29.18
CA PRO A 321 -2.32 -0.04 -28.64
C PRO A 321 -3.59 -0.79 -29.07
N GLN A 322 -3.42 -1.96 -29.69
CA GLN A 322 -4.55 -2.85 -30.01
C GLN A 322 -5.21 -3.38 -28.73
N GLU A 323 -4.48 -3.35 -27.61
CA GLU A 323 -4.94 -3.73 -26.27
C GLU A 323 -4.41 -2.71 -25.25
N ILE A 324 -5.20 -2.38 -24.21
CA ILE A 324 -4.78 -1.45 -23.16
C ILE A 324 -3.93 -2.20 -22.12
N HIS A 325 -2.64 -1.94 -22.13
CA HIS A 325 -1.69 -2.43 -21.13
C HIS A 325 -1.10 -1.25 -20.35
N PHE A 326 -1.07 -1.34 -19.02
CA PHE A 326 -0.68 -0.22 -18.13
C PHE A 326 0.61 0.49 -18.55
N TYR A 327 1.65 -0.25 -18.92
CA TYR A 327 2.92 0.34 -19.33
C TYR A 327 2.88 0.95 -20.74
N GLN A 328 2.10 0.37 -21.66
CA GLN A 328 2.04 0.82 -23.06
C GLN A 328 1.13 2.04 -23.23
N VAL A 329 0.02 2.11 -22.50
CA VAL A 329 -0.98 3.20 -22.59
C VAL A 329 -0.40 4.56 -22.17
N GLN A 330 0.67 4.55 -21.36
CA GLN A 330 1.40 5.75 -20.96
C GLN A 330 2.13 6.44 -22.13
N GLN A 331 2.48 5.69 -23.19
CA GLN A 331 3.30 6.17 -24.32
C GLN A 331 4.59 6.83 -23.84
N ILE A 332 5.33 6.10 -23.01
CA ILE A 332 6.61 6.50 -22.46
C ILE A 332 7.64 5.40 -22.67
N GLU A 333 8.89 5.78 -22.86
CA GLU A 333 10.03 4.88 -22.76
C GLU A 333 10.74 5.09 -21.42
N ARG A 334 11.15 3.99 -20.80
CA ARG A 334 12.03 4.00 -19.62
C ARG A 334 13.43 3.67 -20.08
N THR A 335 14.38 4.56 -19.93
CA THR A 335 15.79 4.20 -20.16
C THR A 335 16.30 3.39 -18.97
N GLY A 336 17.03 2.30 -19.22
CA GLY A 336 17.53 1.38 -18.19
C GLY A 336 18.54 1.95 -17.19
N THR A 337 18.87 3.25 -17.28
CA THR A 337 19.75 3.94 -16.33
C THR A 337 18.93 4.30 -15.08
N MET A 338 19.10 3.53 -14.01
CA MET A 338 18.65 3.95 -12.68
C MET A 338 19.52 5.12 -12.21
N ILE A 339 18.90 6.24 -11.83
CA ILE A 339 19.61 7.27 -11.08
C ILE A 339 19.66 6.76 -9.63
N HIS A 340 20.82 6.25 -9.22
CA HIS A 340 21.04 5.86 -7.84
C HIS A 340 21.16 7.13 -6.99
N LEU A 341 20.14 7.42 -6.19
CA LEU A 341 20.30 8.29 -5.04
C LEU A 341 21.19 7.55 -4.05
N SER A 342 22.41 8.02 -3.87
CA SER A 342 23.33 7.47 -2.89
C SER A 342 22.80 7.74 -1.48
N LYS A 343 22.80 6.67 -0.67
CA LYS A 343 22.60 6.58 0.79
C LYS A 343 21.16 6.28 1.24
N THR A 344 21.00 5.02 1.68
CA THR A 344 20.06 4.50 2.69
C THR A 344 18.61 4.96 2.58
N CYS A 345 17.72 4.05 2.16
CA CYS A 345 16.28 4.20 2.35
C CYS A 345 15.98 4.25 3.85
N LEU A 346 15.92 5.45 4.39
CA LEU A 346 15.36 5.72 5.70
C LEU A 346 13.88 6.03 5.46
N PHE A 347 12.99 5.16 5.94
CA PHE A 347 11.58 5.49 6.01
C PHE A 347 11.45 6.74 6.89
N CYS A 348 11.11 7.86 6.26
CA CYS A 348 10.82 9.12 6.92
C CYS A 348 9.29 9.23 6.98
N LEU A 349 8.74 9.17 8.19
CA LEU A 349 7.30 9.30 8.45
C LEU A 349 6.91 10.76 8.67
#